data_AF-A0A1S2CC65-F1
#
_entry.id   AF-A0A1S2CC65-F1
#
_cell.length_a   1.000
_cell.length_b   1.000
_cell.length_c   1.000
_cell.angle_alpha   90.00
_cell.angle_beta   90.00
_cell.angle_gamma   90.00
#
_symmetry.space_group_name_H-M   'P 1'
#
loop_
_entity.id
_entity.type
_entity.pdbx_description
1 polymer ?
#
loop_
_entity_poly.entity_id
_entity_poly.type
_entity_poly.pdbx_seq_one_letter_code
_entity_poly.pdbx_strand_id
1 'polypeptide(L)'
;MIRKLVILSIVFCTSVLSGGCSLAGTPEWDRPVTYSARVAVPRHYDAWVKRLQFEATGERAWWWPIGITGCCWKNPGTGGGELAPMPDYIHVTWFSFAEQQSYTRLIHIPDPEALRERMKQPAPVHKWGKLHNVPRYNLVLGLAPGGTVVMWIMNWGETAVEVGRYKAVPFDDDVRYEGALESYMEREGEYLKQHGLQLDRW
;
A
#
# COMPACT_ATOMS: atom_id res chain seq x y z
N MET A 1 40.97 -69.71 28.58
CA MET A 1 39.82 -69.91 27.67
C MET A 1 38.78 -68.84 27.96
N ILE A 2 38.61 -67.97 26.97
CA ILE A 2 37.49 -67.07 26.64
C ILE A 2 36.13 -67.77 26.95
N ARG A 3 35.05 -67.23 27.54
CA ARG A 3 34.17 -66.07 27.20
C ARG A 3 33.09 -65.98 28.32
N LYS A 4 32.90 -64.84 29.00
CA LYS A 4 31.87 -63.78 28.80
C LYS A 4 30.50 -64.00 29.50
N LEU A 5 30.17 -63.05 30.39
CA LEU A 5 28.85 -62.64 30.91
C LEU A 5 27.80 -62.41 29.80
N VAL A 6 26.49 -62.53 30.12
CA VAL A 6 25.39 -61.55 29.87
C VAL A 6 24.21 -61.94 30.79
N ILE A 7 23.94 -61.27 31.92
CA ILE A 7 23.14 -60.04 32.17
C ILE A 7 21.63 -60.19 31.86
N LEU A 8 20.86 -60.00 32.95
CA LEU A 8 19.42 -60.01 33.15
C LEU A 8 18.67 -59.04 32.20
N SER A 9 17.72 -59.55 31.42
CA SER A 9 16.87 -58.75 30.53
C SER A 9 15.77 -58.04 31.31
N ILE A 10 15.94 -56.75 31.59
CA ILE A 10 14.90 -55.86 32.09
C ILE A 10 14.03 -55.41 30.91
N VAL A 11 12.74 -55.73 30.97
CA VAL A 11 11.72 -55.23 30.04
C VAL A 11 11.47 -53.76 30.37
N PHE A 12 12.02 -52.85 29.57
CA PHE A 12 11.72 -51.42 29.64
C PHE A 12 10.59 -51.12 28.64
N CYS A 13 9.38 -51.01 29.17
CA CYS A 13 8.20 -50.55 28.44
C CYS A 13 8.39 -49.06 28.10
N THR A 14 8.89 -48.75 26.91
CA THR A 14 9.01 -47.38 26.40
C THR A 14 7.83 -47.05 25.49
N SER A 15 6.68 -46.82 26.12
CA SER A 15 5.55 -46.14 25.50
C SER A 15 5.53 -44.67 25.93
N VAL A 16 6.19 -43.81 25.16
CA VAL A 16 5.85 -42.37 25.12
C VAL A 16 5.70 -41.97 23.65
N LEU A 17 4.46 -42.13 23.18
CA LEU A 17 3.88 -41.26 22.16
C LEU A 17 3.91 -39.84 22.72
N SER A 18 4.38 -38.85 21.96
CA SER A 18 3.56 -37.71 21.51
C SER A 18 4.40 -36.54 21.00
N GLY A 19 4.10 -36.15 19.75
CA GLY A 19 3.95 -34.76 19.32
C GLY A 19 5.09 -33.78 19.61
N GLY A 20 6.01 -33.64 18.66
CA GLY A 20 6.92 -32.51 18.56
C GLY A 20 6.93 -31.87 17.18
N CYS A 21 5.77 -31.83 16.49
CA CYS A 21 5.62 -30.96 15.32
C CYS A 21 5.48 -29.52 15.80
N SER A 22 6.55 -28.74 15.58
CA SER A 22 6.56 -27.30 15.36
C SER A 22 5.93 -26.42 16.45
N LEU A 23 6.77 -25.72 17.20
CA LEU A 23 6.44 -24.38 17.69
C LEU A 23 6.29 -23.45 16.47
N ALA A 24 5.21 -23.61 15.71
CA ALA A 24 4.69 -22.52 14.90
C ALA A 24 4.12 -21.53 15.92
N GLY A 25 4.86 -20.46 16.20
CA GLY A 25 4.35 -19.34 16.98
C GLY A 25 2.99 -18.94 16.42
N THR A 26 2.05 -18.57 17.29
CA THR A 26 0.77 -18.03 16.85
C THR A 26 1.06 -16.89 15.88
N PRO A 27 0.55 -16.94 14.64
CA PRO A 27 0.81 -15.88 13.68
C PRO A 27 0.30 -14.55 14.26
N GLU A 28 1.12 -13.51 14.15
CA GLU A 28 0.81 -12.16 14.67
C GLU A 28 -0.50 -11.61 14.07
N TRP A 29 -0.80 -12.01 12.83
CA TRP A 29 -1.95 -11.58 12.05
C TRP A 29 -2.79 -12.77 11.60
N ASP A 30 -4.10 -12.55 11.42
CA ASP A 30 -5.05 -13.60 11.01
C ASP A 30 -4.75 -14.18 9.60
N ARG A 31 -3.86 -13.54 8.84
CA ARG A 31 -3.41 -13.97 7.51
C ARG A 31 -2.03 -13.39 7.17
N PRO A 32 -1.29 -13.95 6.20
CA PRO A 32 -0.06 -13.34 5.69
C PRO A 32 -0.30 -11.91 5.21
N VAL A 33 0.66 -11.03 5.51
CA VAL A 33 0.60 -9.59 5.19
C VAL A 33 1.77 -9.21 4.29
N THR A 34 1.46 -8.52 3.20
CA THR A 34 2.46 -7.86 2.34
C THR A 34 2.23 -6.36 2.40
N TYR A 35 3.30 -5.62 2.67
CA TYR A 35 3.26 -4.16 2.68
C TYR A 35 3.32 -3.64 1.24
N SER A 36 2.44 -2.72 0.89
CA SER A 36 2.38 -2.16 -0.46
C SER A 36 2.21 -0.66 -0.45
N ALA A 37 2.84 -0.01 -1.42
CA ALA A 37 2.49 1.35 -1.77
C ALA A 37 1.34 1.32 -2.75
N ARG A 38 0.42 2.28 -2.61
CA ARG A 38 -0.74 2.40 -3.49
C ARG A 38 -0.97 3.83 -3.91
N VAL A 39 -1.69 3.99 -5.01
CA VAL A 39 -2.18 5.29 -5.48
C VAL A 39 -3.69 5.23 -5.58
N ALA A 40 -4.33 6.29 -5.10
CA ALA A 40 -5.77 6.46 -5.19
C ALA A 40 -6.10 7.89 -5.63
N VAL A 41 -7.26 8.04 -6.24
CA VAL A 41 -7.83 9.34 -6.59
C VAL A 41 -9.24 9.46 -6.01
N PRO A 42 -9.75 10.69 -5.79
CA PRO A 42 -11.15 10.87 -5.48
C PRO A 42 -12.06 10.56 -6.67
N ARG A 43 -13.33 10.28 -6.34
CA ARG A 43 -14.37 10.09 -7.35
C ARG A 43 -14.45 11.33 -8.24
N HIS A 44 -14.64 11.12 -9.55
CA HIS A 44 -14.70 12.15 -10.58
C HIS A 44 -13.35 12.79 -10.96
N TYR A 45 -12.25 12.40 -10.33
CA TYR A 45 -10.91 12.98 -10.55
C TYR A 45 -9.91 11.91 -10.98
N ASP A 46 -10.30 11.09 -11.97
CA ASP A 46 -9.41 10.11 -12.58
C ASP A 46 -8.08 10.78 -12.97
N ALA A 47 -6.99 10.02 -12.86
CA ALA A 47 -5.65 10.48 -13.22
C ALA A 47 -4.91 9.41 -14.02
N TRP A 48 -4.01 9.86 -14.89
CA TRP A 48 -2.98 8.99 -15.46
C TRP A 48 -1.72 9.09 -14.63
N VAL A 49 -1.44 8.06 -13.83
CA VAL A 49 -0.25 8.02 -12.99
C VAL A 49 0.90 7.42 -13.80
N LYS A 50 1.80 8.28 -14.25
CA LYS A 50 2.92 7.89 -15.10
C LYS A 50 3.90 6.98 -14.38
N ARG A 51 4.29 7.41 -13.18
CA ARG A 51 5.39 6.80 -12.46
C ARG A 51 5.23 7.00 -10.97
N LEU A 52 5.37 5.90 -10.26
CA LEU A 52 5.56 5.87 -8.82
C LEU A 52 6.95 5.27 -8.56
N GLN A 53 7.86 6.10 -8.07
CA GLN A 53 9.25 5.71 -7.80
C GLN A 53 9.54 5.76 -6.29
N PHE A 54 10.46 4.91 -5.89
CA PHE A 54 10.91 4.73 -4.52
C PHE A 54 12.42 4.68 -4.48
N GLU A 55 12.99 5.21 -3.40
CA GLU A 55 14.40 5.08 -3.08
C GLU A 55 14.54 4.77 -1.60
N ALA A 56 15.24 3.67 -1.30
CA ALA A 56 15.81 3.37 0.00
C ALA A 56 17.33 3.54 -0.11
N THR A 57 17.83 4.55 0.57
CA THR A 57 19.18 5.09 0.46
C THR A 57 20.18 4.02 0.88
N GLY A 58 21.14 3.73 -0.01
CA GLY A 58 22.14 2.69 0.23
C GLY A 58 21.64 1.25 0.02
N GLU A 59 20.36 1.05 -0.29
CA GLU A 59 19.80 -0.27 -0.58
C GLU A 59 19.39 -0.42 -2.06
N ARG A 60 18.35 0.31 -2.50
CA ARG A 60 17.87 0.26 -3.89
C ARG A 60 16.91 1.40 -4.22
N ALA A 61 16.79 1.67 -5.51
CA ALA A 61 15.68 2.43 -6.09
C ALA A 61 14.83 1.52 -6.99
N TRP A 62 13.51 1.75 -7.02
CA TRP A 62 12.58 1.00 -7.87
C TRP A 62 11.36 1.81 -8.23
N TRP A 63 10.58 1.31 -9.18
CA TRP A 63 9.39 2.02 -9.65
C TRP A 63 8.33 1.05 -10.14
N TRP A 64 7.08 1.55 -10.17
CA TRP A 64 5.92 0.82 -10.68
C TRP A 64 5.19 1.64 -11.76
N PRO A 65 4.86 1.03 -12.91
CA PRO A 65 3.91 1.62 -13.85
C PRO A 65 2.51 1.49 -13.25
N ILE A 66 1.77 2.59 -13.19
CA ILE A 66 0.43 2.61 -12.59
C ILE A 66 -0.65 2.77 -13.67
N GLY A 67 -0.53 3.81 -14.51
CA GLY A 67 -1.50 4.08 -15.58
C GLY A 67 -2.79 4.73 -15.08
N ILE A 68 -3.90 4.44 -15.75
CA ILE A 68 -5.22 5.00 -15.42
C ILE A 68 -5.60 4.58 -14.00
N THR A 69 -5.73 5.57 -13.12
CA THR A 69 -6.20 5.40 -11.75
C THR A 69 -7.53 6.10 -11.63
N GLY A 70 -8.58 5.30 -11.45
CA GLY A 70 -9.91 5.78 -11.13
C GLY A 70 -10.25 5.58 -9.65
N CYS A 71 -11.46 6.01 -9.29
CA CYS A 71 -12.00 5.92 -7.94
C CYS A 71 -11.81 4.53 -7.29
N CYS A 72 -11.59 4.42 -5.97
CA CYS A 72 -11.77 5.45 -4.94
C CYS A 72 -10.77 5.33 -3.78
N TRP A 73 -10.40 6.46 -3.16
CA TRP A 73 -9.59 6.52 -1.92
C TRP A 73 -10.18 5.78 -0.71
N LYS A 74 -11.50 5.52 -0.67
CA LYS A 74 -12.13 4.71 0.39
C LYS A 74 -11.67 3.24 0.38
N ASN A 75 -11.11 2.82 -0.74
CA ASN A 75 -10.38 1.57 -0.87
C ASN A 75 -8.88 1.91 -0.97
N PRO A 76 -7.99 0.96 -0.69
CA PRO A 76 -6.55 1.19 -0.73
C PRO A 76 -5.97 1.59 -2.10
N GLY A 77 -6.80 1.89 -3.13
CA GLY A 77 -6.36 2.16 -4.49
C GLY A 77 -6.13 0.88 -5.29
N THR A 78 -6.14 0.99 -6.62
CA THR A 78 -5.95 -0.15 -7.54
C THR A 78 -4.52 -0.27 -8.03
N GLY A 79 -3.78 0.83 -8.07
CA GLY A 79 -2.40 0.89 -8.56
C GLY A 79 -1.38 0.87 -7.44
N GLY A 80 -0.25 0.18 -7.65
CA GLY A 80 0.86 0.18 -6.69
C GLY A 80 1.72 -1.06 -6.77
N GLY A 81 2.60 -1.23 -5.79
CA GLY A 81 3.44 -2.41 -5.71
C GLY A 81 4.11 -2.57 -4.36
N GLU A 82 5.00 -3.54 -4.27
CA GLU A 82 5.64 -3.91 -3.01
C GLU A 82 6.42 -2.75 -2.38
N LEU A 83 6.24 -2.58 -1.06
CA LEU A 83 6.91 -1.59 -0.22
C LEU A 83 7.93 -2.31 0.67
N ALA A 84 8.96 -2.86 0.03
CA ALA A 84 10.08 -3.51 0.69
C ALA A 84 11.36 -3.28 -0.15
N PRO A 85 12.43 -2.68 0.41
CA PRO A 85 12.53 -2.10 1.75
C PRO A 85 11.62 -0.87 1.93
N MET A 86 11.61 -0.29 3.13
CA MET A 86 10.94 0.99 3.36
C MET A 86 11.74 2.12 2.71
N PRO A 87 11.11 3.00 1.91
CA PRO A 87 11.81 4.06 1.21
C PRO A 87 12.01 5.30 2.08
N ASP A 88 13.13 5.99 1.88
CA ASP A 88 13.33 7.37 2.33
C ASP A 88 12.64 8.36 1.40
N TYR A 89 12.57 8.05 0.10
CA TYR A 89 11.98 8.94 -0.89
C TYR A 89 10.91 8.27 -1.72
N ILE A 90 9.83 9.01 -1.95
CA ILE A 90 8.76 8.62 -2.87
C ILE A 90 8.57 9.74 -3.88
N HIS A 91 8.67 9.42 -5.16
CA HIS A 91 8.41 10.35 -6.25
C HIS A 91 7.22 9.89 -7.07
N VAL A 92 6.22 10.76 -7.20
CA VAL A 92 5.02 10.49 -7.98
C VAL A 92 4.82 11.55 -9.04
N THR A 93 4.50 11.11 -10.26
CA THR A 93 4.14 11.98 -11.38
C THR A 93 2.83 11.51 -12.00
N TRP A 94 1.91 12.43 -12.23
CA TRP A 94 0.60 12.11 -12.82
C TRP A 94 0.06 13.25 -13.68
N PHE A 95 -0.88 12.90 -14.56
CA PHE A 95 -1.73 13.84 -15.28
C PHE A 95 -3.14 13.78 -14.70
N SER A 96 -3.66 14.93 -14.25
CA SER A 96 -5.03 15.09 -13.77
C SER A 96 -5.95 15.33 -14.96
N PHE A 97 -6.87 14.40 -15.25
CA PHE A 97 -7.78 14.58 -16.40
C PHE A 97 -8.74 15.74 -16.20
N ALA A 98 -9.22 15.93 -14.96
CA ALA A 98 -10.13 17.03 -14.61
C ALA A 98 -9.52 18.41 -14.86
N GLU A 99 -8.23 18.55 -14.59
CA GLU A 99 -7.49 19.81 -14.68
C GLU A 99 -6.75 19.94 -16.01
N GLN A 100 -6.63 18.85 -16.77
CA GLN A 100 -5.75 18.74 -17.94
C GLN A 100 -4.32 19.22 -17.64
N GLN A 101 -3.83 18.90 -16.45
CA GLN A 101 -2.55 19.38 -15.91
C GLN A 101 -1.74 18.23 -15.35
N SER A 102 -0.44 18.23 -15.70
CA SER A 102 0.55 17.31 -15.13
C SER A 102 1.17 17.86 -13.85
N TYR A 103 1.40 16.97 -12.89
CA TYR A 103 1.93 17.28 -11.56
C TYR A 103 3.04 16.31 -11.16
N THR A 104 4.02 16.81 -10.41
CA THR A 104 5.06 16.00 -9.78
C THR A 104 5.25 16.34 -8.30
N ARG A 105 5.54 15.32 -7.49
CA ARG A 105 5.95 15.49 -6.09
C ARG A 105 7.02 14.49 -5.68
N LEU A 106 8.12 15.01 -5.15
CA LEU A 106 9.08 14.26 -4.32
C LEU A 106 8.68 14.42 -2.83
N ILE A 107 8.58 13.29 -2.13
CA ILE A 107 8.28 13.20 -0.70
C ILE A 107 9.47 12.55 -0.02
N HIS A 108 9.95 13.17 1.05
CA HIS A 108 10.96 12.61 1.94
C HIS A 108 10.29 12.07 3.20
N ILE A 109 10.58 10.82 3.54
CA ILE A 109 10.18 10.11 4.75
C ILE A 109 11.42 10.14 5.67
N PRO A 110 11.45 11.01 6.68
CA PRO A 110 12.66 11.22 7.48
C PRO A 110 13.00 10.05 8.39
N ASP A 111 12.00 9.20 8.72
CA ASP A 111 12.18 8.01 9.54
C ASP A 111 11.33 6.85 8.97
N PRO A 112 11.87 6.10 7.98
CA PRO A 112 11.15 5.00 7.34
C PRO A 112 10.78 3.88 8.30
N GLU A 113 11.60 3.62 9.32
CA GLU A 113 11.33 2.57 10.31
C GLU A 113 10.24 3.00 11.29
N ALA A 114 10.20 4.25 11.76
CA ALA A 114 9.07 4.73 12.56
C ALA A 114 7.75 4.67 11.77
N LEU A 115 7.77 4.98 10.47
CA LEU A 115 6.59 4.79 9.62
C LEU A 115 6.21 3.31 9.53
N ARG A 116 7.19 2.41 9.37
CA ARG A 116 6.97 0.96 9.36
C ARG A 116 6.32 0.45 10.64
N GLU A 117 6.80 0.90 11.80
CA GLU A 117 6.23 0.51 13.10
C GLU A 117 4.79 1.01 13.24
N ARG A 118 4.48 2.23 12.77
CA ARG A 118 3.09 2.72 12.71
C ARG A 118 2.23 1.86 11.78
N MET A 119 2.77 1.41 10.64
CA MET A 119 2.05 0.52 9.72
C MET A 119 1.79 -0.86 10.33
N LYS A 120 2.70 -1.39 11.17
CA LYS A 120 2.55 -2.66 11.89
C LYS A 120 1.49 -2.63 12.99
N GLN A 121 1.05 -1.45 13.44
CA GLN A 121 0.04 -1.37 14.49
C GLN A 121 -1.27 -2.08 14.07
N PRO A 122 -1.90 -2.86 14.98
CA PRO A 122 -3.18 -3.50 14.71
C PRO A 122 -4.23 -2.50 14.24
N ALA A 123 -4.97 -2.89 13.21
CA ALA A 123 -6.08 -2.14 12.65
C ALA A 123 -7.21 -3.11 12.27
N PRO A 124 -7.95 -3.64 13.27
CA PRO A 124 -8.97 -4.65 13.02
C PRO A 124 -10.08 -4.13 12.09
N VAL A 125 -10.54 -4.97 11.16
CA VAL A 125 -11.59 -4.61 10.19
C VAL A 125 -12.68 -5.66 10.13
N HIS A 126 -13.93 -5.23 9.96
CA HIS A 126 -15.07 -6.14 9.79
C HIS A 126 -15.24 -6.50 8.32
N LYS A 127 -15.07 -7.78 7.99
CA LYS A 127 -15.26 -8.29 6.63
C LYS A 127 -16.00 -9.62 6.65
N TRP A 128 -17.06 -9.70 5.84
CA TRP A 128 -17.93 -10.89 5.73
C TRP A 128 -18.46 -11.37 7.08
N GLY A 129 -18.86 -10.43 7.94
CA GLY A 129 -19.42 -10.72 9.27
C GLY A 129 -18.39 -11.18 10.31
N LYS A 130 -17.09 -11.08 10.02
CA LYS A 130 -16.00 -11.42 10.96
C LYS A 130 -15.06 -10.25 11.16
N LEU A 131 -14.54 -10.11 12.38
CA LEU A 131 -13.44 -9.21 12.68
C LEU A 131 -12.13 -9.87 12.27
N HIS A 132 -11.29 -9.16 11.51
CA HIS A 132 -9.96 -9.62 11.11
C HIS A 132 -8.91 -8.72 11.76
N ASN A 133 -8.03 -9.30 12.57
CA ASN A 133 -6.87 -8.63 13.15
C ASN A 133 -5.73 -8.60 12.13
N VAL A 134 -5.55 -7.43 11.50
CA VAL A 134 -4.54 -7.16 10.48
C VAL A 134 -3.93 -5.77 10.69
N PRO A 135 -2.69 -5.51 10.22
CA PRO A 135 -2.05 -4.21 10.37
C PRO A 135 -2.49 -3.24 9.27
N ARG A 136 -1.94 -2.02 9.25
CA ARG A 136 -2.13 -1.02 8.19
C ARG A 136 -1.11 -1.20 7.07
N TYR A 137 -1.29 -2.27 6.30
CA TYR A 137 -0.29 -2.74 5.34
C TYR A 137 -0.21 -1.97 4.01
N ASN A 138 -1.00 -0.91 3.80
CA ASN A 138 -0.87 -0.04 2.63
C ASN A 138 -0.38 1.35 3.04
N LEU A 139 0.63 1.86 2.33
CA LEU A 139 0.97 3.28 2.27
C LEU A 139 0.33 3.86 1.01
N VAL A 140 -0.66 4.73 1.15
CA VAL A 140 -1.48 5.20 0.03
C VAL A 140 -1.22 6.67 -0.24
N LEU A 141 -0.92 6.99 -1.50
CA LEU A 141 -0.88 8.36 -2.02
C LEU A 141 -2.23 8.70 -2.66
N GLY A 142 -3.00 9.55 -1.99
CA GLY A 142 -4.19 10.18 -2.54
C GLY A 142 -3.81 11.38 -3.40
N LEU A 143 -4.06 11.28 -4.70
CA LEU A 143 -3.84 12.39 -5.63
C LEU A 143 -5.16 13.16 -5.78
N ALA A 144 -5.26 14.28 -5.06
CA ALA A 144 -6.44 15.14 -5.03
C ALA A 144 -6.27 16.36 -5.96
N PRO A 145 -7.39 16.96 -6.40
CA PRO A 145 -7.41 18.18 -7.21
C PRO A 145 -6.48 19.29 -6.72
N GLY A 146 -5.97 20.07 -7.68
CA GLY A 146 -5.04 21.17 -7.42
C GLY A 146 -3.62 20.70 -7.09
N GLY A 147 -3.24 19.47 -7.44
CA GLY A 147 -1.91 18.95 -7.14
C GLY A 147 -1.69 18.60 -5.66
N THR A 148 -2.75 18.25 -4.92
CA THR A 148 -2.62 17.87 -3.49
C THR A 148 -2.31 16.38 -3.38
N VAL A 149 -1.29 16.02 -2.61
CA VAL A 149 -0.99 14.62 -2.27
C VAL A 149 -1.23 14.41 -0.79
N VAL A 150 -2.16 13.52 -0.44
CA VAL A 150 -2.40 13.10 0.93
C VAL A 150 -1.85 11.69 1.11
N MET A 151 -1.04 11.47 2.13
CA MET A 151 -0.41 10.18 2.40
C MET A 151 -1.08 9.55 3.61
N TRP A 152 -1.57 8.32 3.45
CA TRP A 152 -2.20 7.55 4.53
C TRP A 152 -1.51 6.21 4.74
N ILE A 153 -1.56 5.70 5.97
CA ILE A 153 -1.38 4.28 6.25
C ILE A 153 -2.75 3.66 6.50
N MET A 154 -3.05 2.52 5.86
CA MET A 154 -4.33 1.84 6.02
C MET A 154 -4.31 0.37 5.59
N ASN A 155 -5.27 -0.42 6.05
CA ASN A 155 -5.68 -1.64 5.33
C ASN A 155 -6.97 -1.42 4.52
N TRP A 156 -7.83 -0.52 5.01
CA TRP A 156 -9.12 -0.12 4.46
C TRP A 156 -9.37 1.35 4.83
N GLY A 157 -10.27 2.03 4.10
CA GLY A 157 -10.55 3.44 4.35
C GLY A 157 -10.99 3.76 5.80
N GLU A 158 -11.65 2.83 6.49
CA GLU A 158 -12.08 2.98 7.89
C GLU A 158 -10.92 2.98 8.90
N THR A 159 -9.76 2.44 8.52
CA THR A 159 -8.56 2.38 9.39
C THR A 159 -7.51 3.41 9.01
N ALA A 160 -7.82 4.28 8.05
CA ALA A 160 -6.89 5.24 7.49
C ALA A 160 -6.41 6.25 8.55
N VAL A 161 -5.09 6.42 8.58
CA VAL A 161 -4.43 7.44 9.38
C VAL A 161 -3.61 8.30 8.43
N GLU A 162 -3.90 9.60 8.38
CA GLU A 162 -3.10 10.55 7.62
C GLU A 162 -1.70 10.66 8.26
N VAL A 163 -0.68 10.52 7.43
CA VAL A 163 0.73 10.60 7.86
C VAL A 163 1.46 11.77 7.22
N GLY A 164 0.87 12.43 6.23
CA GLY A 164 1.43 13.62 5.62
C GLY A 164 0.54 14.19 4.52
N ARG A 165 0.74 15.48 4.23
CA ARG A 165 0.05 16.21 3.19
C ARG A 165 1.03 17.12 2.46
N TYR A 166 1.01 17.08 1.15
CA TYR A 166 2.04 17.68 0.30
C TYR A 166 1.41 18.38 -0.90
N LYS A 167 2.10 19.41 -1.41
CA LYS A 167 1.71 20.12 -2.62
C LYS A 167 2.66 19.79 -3.77
N ALA A 168 2.12 19.22 -4.84
CA ALA A 168 2.85 18.97 -6.06
C ALA A 168 3.07 20.25 -6.87
N VAL A 169 4.05 20.21 -7.74
CA VAL A 169 4.37 21.29 -8.67
C VAL A 169 3.77 20.93 -10.02
N PRO A 170 3.00 21.84 -10.67
CA PRO A 170 2.54 21.64 -12.03
C PRO A 170 3.73 21.76 -13.00
N PHE A 171 3.67 21.03 -14.11
CA PHE A 171 4.65 21.15 -15.18
C PHE A 171 4.01 20.88 -16.55
N ASP A 172 4.62 21.45 -17.58
CA ASP A 172 4.21 21.22 -18.96
C ASP A 172 4.69 19.85 -19.43
N ASP A 173 3.76 19.05 -19.92
CA ASP A 173 3.98 17.68 -20.32
C ASP A 173 3.82 17.55 -21.83
N ASP A 174 4.78 16.89 -22.48
CA ASP A 174 4.76 16.66 -23.92
C ASP A 174 3.93 15.43 -24.32
N VAL A 175 3.55 14.60 -23.34
CA VAL A 175 2.69 13.44 -23.54
C VAL A 175 1.26 13.88 -23.86
N ARG A 176 0.74 13.31 -24.94
CA ARG A 176 -0.62 13.55 -25.41
C ARG A 176 -1.57 12.46 -24.88
N TYR A 177 -2.70 12.85 -24.29
CA TYR A 177 -3.66 11.96 -23.60
C TYR A 177 -5.03 11.86 -24.28
N GLU A 178 -5.17 12.24 -25.56
CA GLU A 178 -6.46 12.55 -26.19
C GLU A 178 -7.51 11.46 -26.00
N GLY A 179 -7.20 10.20 -26.32
CA GLY A 179 -8.20 9.13 -26.23
C GLY A 179 -8.66 8.84 -24.79
N ALA A 180 -7.73 8.89 -23.83
CA ALA A 180 -8.08 8.70 -22.41
C ALA A 180 -8.83 9.91 -21.85
N LEU A 181 -8.44 11.12 -22.28
CA LEU A 181 -9.07 12.38 -21.91
C LEU A 181 -10.49 12.49 -22.48
N GLU A 182 -10.70 12.12 -23.75
CA GLU A 182 -12.02 12.08 -24.38
C GLU A 182 -12.95 11.14 -23.64
N SER A 183 -12.51 9.89 -23.41
CA SER A 183 -13.29 8.91 -22.65
C SER A 183 -13.59 9.36 -21.21
N TYR A 184 -12.66 10.06 -20.57
CA TYR A 184 -12.90 10.66 -19.26
C TYR A 184 -13.95 11.78 -19.33
N MET A 185 -13.84 12.69 -20.29
CA MET A 185 -14.76 13.82 -20.47
C MET A 185 -16.19 13.37 -20.81
N GLU A 186 -16.35 12.28 -21.54
CA GLU A 186 -17.66 11.65 -21.78
C GLU A 186 -18.32 11.18 -20.47
N ARG A 187 -17.55 10.63 -19.54
CA ARG A 187 -18.07 10.12 -18.26
C ARG A 187 -18.29 11.20 -17.22
N GLU A 188 -17.33 12.12 -17.10
CA GLU A 188 -17.23 13.03 -15.94
C GLU A 188 -17.36 14.52 -16.31
N GLY A 189 -17.38 14.87 -17.60
CA GLY A 189 -17.41 16.26 -18.06
C GLY A 189 -18.64 17.03 -17.57
N GLU A 190 -19.83 16.41 -17.58
CA GLU A 190 -21.05 17.05 -17.05
C GLU A 190 -20.97 17.29 -15.53
N TYR A 191 -20.37 16.36 -14.78
CA TYR A 191 -20.13 16.56 -13.35
C TYR A 191 -19.21 17.77 -13.12
N LEU A 192 -18.11 17.87 -13.87
CA LEU A 192 -17.17 18.99 -13.77
C LEU A 192 -17.81 20.32 -14.13
N LYS A 193 -18.66 20.38 -15.16
CA LYS A 193 -19.40 21.60 -15.53
C LYS A 193 -20.35 22.05 -14.42
N GLN A 194 -21.05 21.12 -13.79
CA GLN A 194 -22.05 21.42 -12.77
C GLN A 194 -21.42 21.81 -11.43
N HIS A 195 -20.32 21.17 -11.04
CA HIS A 195 -19.76 21.28 -9.70
C HIS A 195 -18.45 22.06 -9.65
N GLY A 196 -17.74 22.20 -10.77
CA GLY A 196 -16.38 22.71 -10.80
C GLY A 196 -15.37 21.80 -10.08
N LEU A 197 -14.12 22.27 -9.99
CA LEU A 197 -13.08 21.60 -9.23
C LEU A 197 -13.31 21.79 -7.73
N GLN A 198 -13.45 20.69 -7.00
CA GLN A 198 -13.55 20.72 -5.55
C GLN A 198 -12.13 20.70 -4.98
N LEU A 199 -11.58 21.85 -4.60
CA LEU A 199 -10.18 21.92 -4.11
C LEU A 199 -10.06 21.69 -2.60
N ASP A 200 -11.09 22.05 -1.82
CA ASP A 200 -11.02 22.10 -0.35
C ASP A 200 -11.67 20.90 0.35
N ARG A 201 -12.04 19.84 -0.38
CA ARG A 201 -12.79 18.68 0.16
C ARG A 201 -11.92 17.51 0.60
N TRP A 202 -10.59 17.66 0.58
CA TRP A 202 -9.63 16.54 0.66
C TRP A 202 -8.63 16.74 1.77
#